data_AF-A0A7X8MP96-F1
#
_entry.id   AF-A0A7X8MP96-F1
#
_cell.length_a   1.000
_cell.length_b   1.000
_cell.length_c   1.000
_cell.angle_alpha   90.00
_cell.angle_beta   90.00
_cell.angle_gamma   90.00
#
_symmetry.space_group_name_H-M   'P 1'
#
loop_
_entity.id
_entity.type
_entity.pdbx_description
1 polymer ?
#
loop_
_entity_poly.entity_id
_entity_poly.type
_entity_poly.pdbx_seq_one_letter_code
_entity_poly.pdbx_strand_id
1 'polypeptide(L)'
;MGLRKQAAELMIRCPECRKQSNEYNWTLKTAAHFSIGAETCPTVIQVILATLDGQGEFFDGYRMICPRCNYGIDFERIDLPDHDEVIGYAELVGEEYCQGWY
;
A
#
# COMPACT_ATOMS: atom_id res chain seq x y z
N MET A 1 3.74 -32.19 0.38
CA MET A 1 3.58 -31.16 1.43
C MET A 1 3.15 -29.88 0.74
N GLY A 2 1.87 -29.52 0.82
CA GLY A 2 1.36 -28.30 0.19
C GLY A 2 1.94 -27.10 0.91
N LEU A 3 2.75 -26.30 0.19
CA LEU A 3 3.21 -24.99 0.64
C LEU A 3 1.98 -24.21 1.12
N ARG A 4 1.83 -24.05 2.43
CA ARG A 4 0.99 -22.99 2.98
C ARG A 4 1.63 -21.73 2.43
N LYS A 5 1.07 -21.17 1.34
CA LYS A 5 1.38 -19.81 0.91
C LYS A 5 1.22 -18.97 2.17
N GLN A 6 2.33 -18.56 2.79
CA GLN A 6 2.26 -17.56 3.83
C GLN A 6 1.55 -16.38 3.17
N ALA A 7 0.42 -15.97 3.73
CA ALA A 7 -0.25 -14.79 3.22
C ALA A 7 0.77 -13.67 3.36
N ALA A 8 1.13 -13.03 2.25
CA ALA A 8 1.94 -11.83 2.33
C ALA A 8 1.10 -10.80 3.09
N GLU A 9 1.62 -10.32 4.22
CA GLU A 9 0.93 -9.37 5.07
C GLU A 9 1.87 -8.21 5.37
N LEU A 10 1.48 -7.00 4.98
CA LEU A 10 2.14 -5.75 5.36
C LEU A 10 1.12 -4.89 6.08
N MET A 11 1.23 -4.79 7.40
CA MET A 11 0.19 -4.18 8.21
C MET A 11 0.41 -2.68 8.34
N ILE A 12 -0.46 -1.89 7.70
CA ILE A 12 -0.42 -0.42 7.77
C ILE A 12 -1.41 0.05 8.83
N ARG A 13 -0.93 0.90 9.74
CA ARG A 13 -1.75 1.52 10.79
C ARG A 13 -2.37 2.82 10.31
N CYS A 14 -3.69 2.93 10.49
CA CYS A 14 -4.41 4.16 10.22
C CYS A 14 -4.13 5.22 11.30
N PRO A 15 -3.65 6.44 10.98
CA PRO A 15 -3.47 7.51 11.98
C PRO A 15 -4.78 7.95 12.64
N GLU A 16 -5.91 7.91 11.92
CA GLU A 16 -7.21 8.37 12.41
C GLU A 16 -7.88 7.37 13.36
N CYS A 17 -8.11 6.13 12.89
CA CYS A 17 -8.82 5.12 13.68
C CYS A 17 -7.91 4.17 14.46
N ARG A 18 -6.58 4.30 14.31
CA ARG A 18 -5.54 3.48 14.95
C ARG A 18 -5.62 1.97 14.68
N LYS A 19 -6.54 1.54 13.82
CA LYS A 19 -6.68 0.14 13.39
C LYS A 19 -5.64 -0.18 12.33
N GLN A 20 -5.21 -1.43 12.32
CA GLN A 20 -4.29 -1.96 11.31
C GLN A 20 -5.06 -2.72 10.24
N SER A 21 -4.54 -2.67 9.02
CA SER A 21 -5.06 -3.44 7.89
C SER A 21 -3.92 -3.72 6.92
N ASN A 22 -3.97 -4.88 6.26
CA ASN A 22 -2.99 -5.25 5.24
C ASN A 22 -2.99 -4.20 4.12
N GLU A 23 -1.80 -3.86 3.61
CA GLU A 23 -1.53 -2.93 2.51
C GLU A 23 -2.46 -3.21 1.32
N TYR A 24 -2.59 -4.48 0.93
CA TYR A 24 -3.49 -4.88 -0.15
C TYR A 24 -4.92 -4.34 0.00
N ASN A 25 -5.46 -4.31 1.22
CA ASN A 25 -6.79 -3.75 1.48
C ASN A 25 -6.82 -2.22 1.36
N TRP A 26 -5.73 -1.54 1.71
CA TRP A 26 -5.59 -0.10 1.49
C TRP A 26 -5.55 0.21 0.00
N THR A 27 -4.78 -0.55 -0.77
CA THR A 27 -4.71 -0.45 -2.23
C THR A 27 -6.08 -0.65 -2.88
N LEU A 28 -6.76 -1.75 -2.58
CA LEU A 28 -8.11 -2.01 -3.13
C LEU A 28 -9.10 -0.91 -2.78
N LYS A 29 -9.07 -0.41 -1.54
CA LYS A 29 -10.02 0.61 -1.10
C LYS A 29 -9.76 1.96 -1.75
N THR A 30 -8.49 2.31 -1.89
CA THR A 30 -8.04 3.54 -2.53
C THR A 30 -8.37 3.52 -4.02
N ALA A 31 -8.05 2.42 -4.72
CA ALA A 31 -8.43 2.21 -6.12
C ALA A 31 -9.95 2.27 -6.30
N ALA A 32 -10.74 1.60 -5.46
CA ALA A 32 -12.21 1.66 -5.55
C ALA A 32 -12.80 3.07 -5.37
N HIS A 33 -12.06 4.00 -4.74
CA HIS A 33 -12.52 5.36 -4.52
C HIS A 33 -12.00 6.35 -5.57
N PHE A 34 -10.76 6.18 -6.03
CA PHE A 34 -10.08 7.14 -6.91
C PHE A 34 -9.92 6.66 -8.35
N SER A 35 -9.97 5.35 -8.62
CA SER A 35 -9.94 4.85 -10.00
C SER A 35 -11.26 5.20 -10.69
N ILE A 36 -11.21 6.22 -11.55
CA ILE A 36 -12.33 6.62 -12.41
C ILE A 36 -11.94 6.24 -13.84
N GLY A 37 -12.63 5.25 -14.42
CA GLY A 37 -12.41 4.86 -15.81
C GLY A 37 -11.11 4.09 -16.04
N ALA A 38 -10.27 4.56 -16.96
CA ALA A 38 -9.00 3.93 -17.34
C ALA A 38 -7.78 4.56 -16.64
N GLU A 39 -7.99 5.51 -15.73
CA GLU A 39 -6.92 6.10 -14.91
C GLU A 39 -6.65 5.22 -13.72
N THR A 40 -5.40 4.80 -13.61
CA THR A 40 -5.05 3.66 -12.77
C THR A 40 -4.29 4.13 -11.55
N CYS A 41 -4.72 3.62 -10.40
CA CYS A 41 -4.26 4.09 -9.10
C CYS A 41 -3.04 3.24 -8.71
N PRO A 42 -1.89 3.86 -8.37
CA PRO A 42 -0.72 3.10 -7.95
C PRO A 42 -1.04 2.28 -6.69
N THR A 43 -0.41 1.13 -6.56
CA THR A 43 -0.54 0.33 -5.33
C THR A 43 0.16 1.04 -4.17
N VAL A 44 -0.35 0.87 -2.95
CA VAL A 44 0.25 1.48 -1.76
C VAL A 44 1.68 0.96 -1.56
N ILE A 45 1.95 -0.33 -1.84
CA ILE A 45 3.30 -0.89 -1.80
C ILE A 45 4.25 -0.19 -2.77
N GLN A 46 3.81 0.18 -3.97
CA GLN A 46 4.63 0.91 -4.93
C GLN A 46 5.01 2.29 -4.39
N VAL A 47 4.06 2.99 -3.76
CA VAL A 47 4.33 4.30 -3.14
C VAL A 47 5.31 4.17 -1.96
N ILE A 48 5.16 3.11 -1.13
CA ILE A 48 6.09 2.83 -0.03
C ILE A 48 7.50 2.55 -0.56
N LEU A 49 7.63 1.66 -1.56
CA LEU A 49 8.92 1.32 -2.16
C LEU A 49 9.60 2.54 -2.78
N ALA A 50 8.85 3.36 -3.54
CA ALA A 50 9.38 4.59 -4.11
C ALA A 50 9.83 5.57 -3.01
N THR A 51 9.07 5.68 -1.91
CA THR A 51 9.46 6.53 -0.78
C THR A 51 10.76 6.05 -0.12
N LEU A 52 10.93 4.73 0.05
CA LEU A 52 12.15 4.15 0.60
C LEU A 52 13.36 4.30 -0.32
N ASP A 53 13.16 4.28 -1.64
CA ASP A 53 14.22 4.52 -2.65
C ASP A 53 14.61 6.01 -2.80
N GLY A 54 13.97 6.90 -2.04
CA GLY A 54 14.19 8.36 -2.13
C GLY A 54 13.43 9.01 -3.29
N GLN A 55 12.48 8.30 -3.90
CA GLN A 55 11.61 8.72 -4.99
C GLN A 55 10.20 9.12 -4.50
N GLY A 56 10.03 9.36 -3.19
CA GLY A 56 8.73 9.70 -2.60
C GLY A 56 8.09 10.98 -3.16
N GLU A 57 8.90 11.91 -3.66
CA GLU A 57 8.44 13.18 -4.26
C GLU A 57 7.53 12.98 -5.48
N PHE A 58 7.65 11.86 -6.20
CA PHE A 58 6.75 11.54 -7.32
C PHE A 58 5.31 11.23 -6.88
N PHE A 59 5.12 10.92 -5.60
CA PHE A 59 3.83 10.59 -5.00
C PHE A 59 3.43 11.64 -3.95
N ASP A 60 4.00 12.85 -4.01
CA ASP A 60 3.60 13.96 -3.16
C ASP A 60 2.10 14.27 -3.33
N GLY A 61 1.38 14.39 -2.22
CA GLY A 61 -0.08 14.53 -2.22
C GLY A 61 -0.86 13.23 -2.50
N TYR A 62 -0.20 12.06 -2.54
CA TYR A 62 -0.90 10.78 -2.65
C TYR A 62 -1.87 10.56 -1.48
N ARG A 63 -3.13 10.31 -1.81
CA ARG A 63 -4.21 10.09 -0.84
C ARG A 63 -4.69 8.67 -0.86
N MET A 64 -4.80 8.11 0.33
CA MET A 64 -5.27 6.76 0.58
C MET A 64 -6.62 6.78 1.28
N ILE A 65 -7.44 5.76 1.06
CA ILE A 65 -8.66 5.56 1.84
C ILE A 65 -8.47 4.43 2.83
N CYS A 66 -8.67 4.73 4.12
CA CYS A 66 -8.60 3.70 5.13
C CYS A 66 -9.68 2.62 4.92
N PRO A 67 -9.34 1.33 4.81
CA PRO A 67 -10.33 0.25 4.64
C PRO A 67 -11.19 0.03 5.89
N ARG A 68 -10.81 0.58 7.05
CA ARG A 68 -11.52 0.40 8.32
C ARG A 68 -12.49 1.53 8.64
N CYS A 69 -12.07 2.79 8.50
CA CYS A 69 -12.90 3.96 8.82
C CYS A 69 -13.39 4.73 7.58
N ASN A 70 -12.97 4.35 6.38
CA ASN A 70 -13.28 5.03 5.11
C ASN A 70 -12.85 6.51 5.05
N TYR A 71 -11.97 6.94 5.93
CA TYR A 71 -11.44 8.30 5.93
C TYR A 71 -10.29 8.43 4.92
N GLY A 72 -10.22 9.59 4.25
CA GLY A 72 -9.11 9.94 3.37
C GLY A 72 -7.90 10.37 4.17
N ILE A 73 -6.75 9.77 3.91
CA ILE A 73 -5.52 9.94 4.67
C ILE A 73 -4.42 10.24 3.66
N ASP A 74 -3.72 11.35 3.87
CA ASP A 74 -2.53 11.66 3.10
C ASP A 74 -1.42 10.67 3.48
N PHE A 75 -0.72 10.14 2.47
CA PHE A 75 0.29 9.10 2.65
C PHE A 75 1.37 9.52 3.66
N GLU A 76 1.80 10.78 3.62
CA GLU A 76 2.78 11.36 4.54
C GLU A 76 2.40 11.26 6.03
N ARG A 77 1.11 11.05 6.33
CA ARG A 77 0.62 10.91 7.71
C ARG A 77 0.64 9.48 8.23
N ILE A 78 0.99 8.49 7.41
CA ILE A 78 1.06 7.10 7.86
C ILE A 78 2.41 6.78 8.46
N ASP A 79 2.37 5.89 9.44
CA ASP A 79 3.57 5.26 9.97
C ASP A 79 4.04 4.22 8.94
N LEU A 80 5.19 4.48 8.31
CA LEU A 80 5.75 3.57 7.33
C LEU A 80 6.26 2.30 8.03
N PRO A 81 5.97 1.10 7.49
CA PRO A 81 6.55 -0.14 7.99
C PRO A 81 8.08 -0.12 7.84
N ASP A 82 8.76 -0.99 8.58
CA ASP A 82 10.21 -1.11 8.49
C ASP A 82 10.65 -1.57 7.10
N HIS A 83 11.85 -1.14 6.67
CA HIS A 83 12.37 -1.47 5.35
C HIS A 83 12.45 -2.99 5.12
N ASP A 84 12.88 -3.77 6.12
CA ASP A 84 12.96 -5.23 6.01
C ASP A 84 11.57 -5.87 5.85
N GLU A 85 10.54 -5.33 6.51
CA GLU A 85 9.15 -5.81 6.37
C GLU A 85 8.59 -5.52 4.98
N VAL A 86 8.89 -4.35 4.42
CA VAL A 86 8.44 -3.95 3.09
C VAL A 86 9.10 -4.81 2.01
N ILE A 87 10.41 -5.02 2.08
CA ILE A 87 11.13 -5.86 1.12
C ILE A 87 10.65 -7.31 1.23
N GLY A 88 10.51 -7.85 2.44
CA GLY A 88 9.98 -9.20 2.65
C GLY A 88 8.57 -9.37 2.10
N TYR A 89 7.71 -8.36 2.26
CA TYR A 89 6.38 -8.35 1.63
C TYR A 89 6.47 -8.34 0.10
N ALA A 90 7.30 -7.46 -0.47
CA ALA A 90 7.50 -7.33 -1.92
C ALA A 90 7.97 -8.64 -2.56
N GLU A 91 8.89 -9.36 -1.91
CA GLU A 91 9.34 -10.69 -2.35
C GLU A 91 8.22 -11.75 -2.31
N LEU A 92 7.32 -11.67 -1.32
CA LEU A 92 6.21 -12.62 -1.17
C LEU A 92 5.06 -12.37 -2.16
N VAL A 93 4.75 -11.11 -2.49
CA VAL A 93 3.70 -10.76 -3.46
C VAL A 93 4.16 -10.82 -4.90
N GLY A 94 5.47 -10.70 -5.14
CA GLY A 94 6.09 -10.74 -6.46
C GLY A 94 6.20 -9.37 -7.14
N GLU A 95 7.17 -9.27 -8.05
CA GLU A 95 7.50 -8.03 -8.76
C GLU A 95 6.34 -7.47 -9.58
N GLU A 96 5.47 -8.33 -10.13
CA GLU A 96 4.30 -7.92 -10.91
C GLU A 96 3.35 -7.02 -10.10
N TYR A 97 3.21 -7.27 -8.79
CA TYR A 97 2.39 -6.44 -7.92
C TYR A 97 3.08 -5.14 -7.50
N CYS A 98 4.40 -5.16 -7.40
CA CYS A 98 5.22 -4.02 -6.98
C CYS A 98 5.47 -3.02 -8.11
N GLN A 99 5.48 -3.47 -9.36
CA GLN A 99 5.74 -2.67 -10.56
C GLN A 99 4.50 -2.46 -11.44
N GLY A 100 3.37 -3.08 -11.09
CA GLY A 100 2.15 -3.03 -11.86
C GLY A 100 1.47 -1.66 -11.81
N TRP A 101 1.84 -0.77 -12.74
CA TRP A 101 0.96 0.30 -13.20
C TRP A 101 -0.12 -0.33 -14.08
N TYR A 102 -1.22 -0.78 -13.47
CA TYR A 102 -2.34 -1.39 -14.19
C TYR A 102 -3.37 -0.36 -14.53
#